data_AF-A0A1S6HA04-F1
#
_entry.id   AF-A0A1S6HA04-F1
#
_cell.length_a   1.000
_cell.length_b   1.000
_cell.length_c   1.000
_cell.angle_alpha   90.00
_cell.angle_beta   90.00
_cell.angle_gamma   90.00
#
_symmetry.space_group_name_H-M   'P 1'
#
loop_
_entity.id
_entity.type
_entity.pdbx_description
1 polymer ?
#
loop_
_entity_poly.entity_id
_entity_poly.type
_entity_poly.pdbx_seq_one_letter_code
_entity_poly.pdbx_strand_id
1 'polypeptide(L)'
;MKDIIFLDKDGTLGRFEPGQNGLSPNGLFPNVSSFLENQVKKEREFFITTIAGEDGKEHLKEVNHLLSGYFGYEKINSGYHNFYIRPDGNIKPVDKDYCFRIFLESEEKQRELEDQAQERGDRLSHLSLKSKERLRLQKEINEFYGHWHQLIQKETKEPYNCSLDYSNPYLPERVTGFCKDLFLARRLISPIAYGDLRTVMVGDYGDKTTPDSDPQTPLIIISEAVQKGAWSLVEVTLDKLFSDKVKKPYEIYDALYAAGNLSGRPDGKCRQFTLDSIQYEAQIIGNNSRVLYCPYTI
;
A
#
# COMPACT_ATOMS: atom_id res chain seq x y z
N MET A 1 21.22 -9.37 -4.38
CA MET A 1 19.88 -8.75 -4.47
C MET A 1 18.91 -9.57 -3.65
N LYS A 2 18.02 -8.93 -2.90
CA LYS A 2 17.03 -9.61 -2.05
C LYS A 2 15.75 -9.88 -2.83
N ASP A 3 15.23 -11.10 -2.74
CA ASP A 3 13.92 -11.50 -3.27
C ASP A 3 12.88 -11.28 -2.17
N ILE A 4 11.88 -10.46 -2.47
CA ILE A 4 10.87 -9.99 -1.52
C ILE A 4 9.49 -10.32 -2.05
N ILE A 5 8.68 -10.91 -1.18
CA ILE A 5 7.27 -11.16 -1.44
C ILE A 5 6.46 -10.26 -0.51
N PHE A 6 5.72 -9.34 -1.11
CA PHE A 6 4.65 -8.64 -0.42
C PHE A 6 3.42 -9.54 -0.38
N LEU A 7 2.76 -9.62 0.77
CA LEU A 7 1.54 -10.38 0.95
C LEU A 7 0.47 -9.46 1.50
N ASP A 8 -0.70 -9.45 0.86
CA ASP A 8 -1.88 -8.96 1.55
C ASP A 8 -2.31 -9.92 2.69
N LYS A 9 -3.12 -9.42 3.64
CA LYS A 9 -3.65 -10.16 4.77
C LYS A 9 -5.04 -10.73 4.49
N ASP A 10 -6.05 -9.86 4.45
CA ASP A 10 -7.46 -10.24 4.42
C ASP A 10 -7.90 -10.58 2.99
N GLY A 11 -8.36 -11.81 2.78
CA GLY A 11 -8.68 -12.32 1.44
C GLY A 11 -7.51 -13.01 0.74
N THR A 12 -6.29 -12.81 1.26
CA THR A 12 -5.05 -13.43 0.75
C THR A 12 -4.51 -14.53 1.65
N LEU A 13 -4.06 -14.19 2.87
CA LEU A 13 -3.54 -15.18 3.83
C LEU A 13 -4.66 -15.86 4.62
N GLY A 14 -5.80 -15.21 4.74
CA GLY A 14 -6.92 -15.74 5.49
C GLY A 14 -8.10 -14.79 5.53
N ARG A 15 -9.11 -15.18 6.31
CA ARG A 15 -10.23 -14.32 6.69
C ARG A 15 -10.27 -14.25 8.21
N PHE A 16 -10.16 -13.04 8.73
CA PHE A 16 -9.95 -12.80 10.16
C PHE A 16 -11.15 -12.09 10.81
N GLU A 17 -12.35 -12.29 10.24
CA GLU A 17 -13.60 -11.75 10.80
C GLU A 17 -14.04 -12.55 12.04
N PRO A 18 -14.48 -11.89 13.13
CA PRO A 18 -15.01 -12.57 14.29
C PRO A 18 -16.25 -13.42 13.94
N GLY A 19 -16.23 -14.71 14.27
CA GLY A 19 -17.43 -15.57 14.22
C GLY A 19 -17.70 -16.31 12.92
N GLN A 20 -16.77 -16.33 11.95
CA GLN A 20 -16.92 -17.18 10.76
C GLN A 20 -16.62 -18.65 11.07
N ASN A 21 -17.66 -19.48 11.05
CA ASN A 21 -17.56 -20.94 11.16
C ASN A 21 -16.90 -21.54 9.91
N GLY A 22 -15.88 -22.39 10.09
CA GLY A 22 -15.29 -23.22 9.03
C GLY A 22 -13.89 -22.83 8.53
N LEU A 23 -13.28 -21.79 9.10
CA LEU A 23 -11.86 -21.47 8.88
C LEU A 23 -11.00 -22.09 9.98
N SER A 24 -9.68 -22.17 9.75
CA SER A 24 -8.75 -22.63 10.79
C SER A 24 -8.95 -21.79 12.07
N PRO A 25 -8.63 -22.32 13.27
CA PRO A 25 -8.79 -21.59 14.54
C PRO A 25 -8.13 -20.21 14.57
N ASN A 26 -7.23 -19.95 13.60
CA ASN A 26 -6.38 -18.78 13.50
C ASN A 26 -6.76 -17.89 12.30
N GLY A 27 -7.82 -18.20 11.56
CA GLY A 27 -8.30 -17.43 10.39
C GLY A 27 -7.51 -17.62 9.10
N LEU A 28 -6.32 -18.22 9.15
CA LEU A 28 -5.49 -18.54 7.98
C LEU A 28 -6.17 -19.56 7.05
N PHE A 29 -5.99 -19.38 5.74
CA PHE A 29 -6.36 -20.39 4.76
C PHE A 29 -5.49 -21.66 4.87
N PRO A 30 -5.97 -22.82 4.40
CA PRO A 30 -5.19 -24.06 4.41
C PRO A 30 -3.84 -23.90 3.72
N ASN A 31 -2.82 -24.59 4.24
CA ASN A 31 -1.46 -24.67 3.69
C ASN A 31 -0.66 -23.36 3.60
N VAL A 32 -1.17 -22.23 4.12
CA VAL A 32 -0.44 -20.95 4.14
C VAL A 32 0.89 -21.07 4.89
N SER A 33 0.90 -21.66 6.09
CA SER A 33 2.15 -21.82 6.86
C SER A 33 3.20 -22.61 6.10
N SER A 34 2.80 -23.76 5.51
CA SER A 34 3.70 -24.60 4.70
C SER A 34 4.24 -23.86 3.47
N PHE A 35 3.38 -23.07 2.80
CA PHE A 35 3.79 -22.20 1.70
C PHE A 35 4.87 -21.21 2.15
N LEU A 36 4.64 -20.48 3.25
CA LEU A 36 5.58 -19.50 3.78
C LEU A 36 6.92 -20.16 4.14
N GLU A 37 6.90 -21.28 4.87
CA GLU A 37 8.10 -22.04 5.21
C GLU A 37 8.92 -22.45 3.97
N ASN A 38 8.24 -22.89 2.90
CA ASN A 38 8.91 -23.27 1.66
C ASN A 38 9.58 -22.09 0.95
N GLN A 39 9.00 -20.90 1.01
CA GLN A 39 9.61 -19.71 0.43
C GLN A 39 10.78 -19.19 1.28
N VAL A 40 10.70 -19.28 2.62
CA VAL A 40 11.83 -18.94 3.51
C VAL A 40 13.03 -19.84 3.19
N LYS A 41 12.82 -21.14 2.94
CA LYS A 41 13.88 -22.07 2.48
C LYS A 41 14.50 -21.67 1.13
N LYS A 42 13.80 -20.88 0.32
CA LYS A 42 14.28 -20.30 -0.94
C LYS A 42 14.92 -18.91 -0.75
N GLU A 43 15.20 -18.53 0.50
CA GLU A 43 15.81 -17.25 0.89
C GLU A 43 14.96 -16.03 0.48
N ARG A 44 13.63 -16.18 0.44
CA ARG A 44 12.70 -15.07 0.15
C ARG A 44 12.24 -14.45 1.46
N GLU A 45 12.26 -13.12 1.51
CA GLU A 45 11.77 -12.34 2.65
C GLU A 45 10.29 -11.98 2.43
N PHE A 46 9.52 -11.94 3.53
CA PHE A 46 8.08 -11.67 3.49
C PHE A 46 7.73 -10.38 4.21
N PHE A 47 6.97 -9.52 3.54
CA PHE A 47 6.41 -8.32 4.15
C PHE A 47 4.91 -8.30 3.95
N ILE A 48 4.17 -8.12 5.03
CA ILE A 48 2.72 -7.91 4.93
C ILE A 48 2.47 -6.47 4.49
N THR A 49 1.65 -6.28 3.46
CA THR A 49 1.16 -4.98 3.00
C THR A 49 -0.36 -5.00 3.04
N THR A 50 -0.95 -4.33 4.03
CA THR A 50 -2.39 -4.40 4.29
C THR A 50 -2.96 -3.05 4.70
N ILE A 51 -4.28 -2.92 4.57
CA ILE A 51 -5.06 -1.79 5.11
C ILE A 51 -5.47 -2.02 6.57
N ALA A 52 -5.20 -3.20 7.14
CA ALA A 52 -5.36 -3.41 8.57
C ALA A 52 -4.28 -2.64 9.33
N GLY A 53 -4.61 -2.15 10.54
CA GLY A 53 -3.63 -1.47 11.40
C GLY A 53 -2.64 -2.44 12.04
N GLU A 54 -1.81 -1.95 12.95
CA GLU A 54 -0.90 -2.78 13.75
C GLU A 54 -1.62 -3.92 14.50
N ASP A 55 -2.86 -3.72 14.96
CA ASP A 55 -3.68 -4.79 15.58
C ASP A 55 -3.93 -5.97 14.63
N GLY A 56 -3.89 -5.73 13.31
CA GLY A 56 -3.98 -6.79 12.30
C GLY A 56 -2.84 -7.79 12.36
N LYS A 57 -1.71 -7.44 12.98
CA LYS A 57 -0.55 -8.33 13.18
C LYS A 57 -0.85 -9.46 14.17
N GLU A 58 -1.71 -9.22 15.16
CA GLU A 58 -2.08 -10.24 16.15
C GLU A 58 -2.77 -11.46 15.52
N HIS A 59 -3.49 -11.24 14.41
CA HIS A 59 -4.09 -12.30 13.62
C HIS A 59 -3.06 -13.22 12.94
N LEU A 60 -1.82 -12.74 12.76
CA LEU A 60 -0.74 -13.45 12.07
C LEU A 60 0.27 -14.05 13.04
N LYS A 61 0.00 -14.07 14.35
CA LYS A 61 0.94 -14.53 15.40
C LYS A 61 1.59 -15.90 15.11
N GLU A 62 0.85 -16.82 14.52
CA GLU A 62 1.28 -18.19 14.23
C GLU A 62 2.35 -18.24 13.13
N VAL A 63 2.30 -17.31 12.18
CA VAL A 63 3.25 -17.22 11.06
C VAL A 63 4.21 -16.04 11.21
N ASN A 64 4.08 -15.22 12.26
CA ASN A 64 4.88 -14.01 12.48
C ASN A 64 6.39 -14.27 12.50
N HIS A 65 6.82 -15.45 12.95
CA HIS A 65 8.22 -15.85 12.94
C HIS A 65 8.80 -16.10 11.53
N LEU A 66 7.94 -16.23 10.51
CA LEU A 66 8.30 -16.36 9.10
C LEU A 66 8.26 -15.01 8.37
N LEU A 67 7.73 -13.96 8.99
CA LEU A 67 7.55 -12.65 8.38
C LEU A 67 8.74 -11.74 8.71
N SER A 68 9.26 -11.06 7.70
CA SER A 68 10.33 -10.07 7.83
C SER A 68 9.81 -8.69 8.24
N GLY A 69 8.55 -8.38 7.94
CA GLY A 69 7.93 -7.12 8.38
C GLY A 69 6.42 -7.04 8.14
N TYR A 70 5.83 -6.00 8.71
CA TYR A 70 4.41 -5.67 8.61
C TYR A 70 4.22 -4.18 8.34
N PHE A 71 3.53 -3.88 7.25
CA PHE A 71 3.15 -2.55 6.80
C PHE A 71 1.62 -2.47 6.75
N GLY A 72 1.03 -1.98 7.85
CA GLY A 72 -0.39 -1.70 7.94
C GLY A 72 -0.76 -0.34 7.36
N TYR A 73 -2.02 0.07 7.52
CA TYR A 73 -2.50 1.35 6.99
C TYR A 73 -1.67 2.54 7.49
N GLU A 74 -1.15 2.47 8.72
CA GLU A 74 -0.35 3.52 9.35
C GLU A 74 1.01 3.75 8.67
N LYS A 75 1.46 2.82 7.82
CA LYS A 75 2.76 2.90 7.13
C LYS A 75 2.65 3.04 5.61
N ILE A 76 1.61 2.50 4.99
CA ILE A 76 1.50 2.41 3.52
C ILE A 76 0.19 2.95 2.95
N ASN A 77 -0.68 3.57 3.76
CA ASN A 77 -1.86 4.28 3.27
C ASN A 77 -1.56 5.77 3.09
N SER A 78 -1.32 6.18 1.85
CA SER A 78 -1.01 7.57 1.49
C SER A 78 -2.24 8.50 1.47
N GLY A 79 -3.46 7.96 1.65
CA GLY A 79 -4.69 8.77 1.69
C GLY A 79 -4.92 9.53 2.99
N TYR A 80 -4.33 9.07 4.09
CA TYR A 80 -4.57 9.63 5.43
C TYR A 80 -3.30 10.14 6.11
N HIS A 81 -2.12 9.71 5.65
CA HIS A 81 -0.85 10.11 6.24
C HIS A 81 0.06 10.74 5.18
N ASN A 82 0.40 12.02 5.36
CA ASN A 82 1.57 12.58 4.72
C ASN A 82 2.78 11.89 5.35
N PHE A 83 3.72 11.41 4.51
CA PHE A 83 5.00 10.92 4.97
C PHE A 83 6.08 11.93 4.58
N TYR A 84 7.20 11.91 5.28
CA TYR A 84 8.34 12.72 4.92
C TYR A 84 9.64 11.93 5.05
N ILE A 85 10.65 12.32 4.26
CA ILE A 85 11.96 11.66 4.22
C ILE A 85 12.96 12.51 4.99
N ARG A 86 13.55 11.92 6.03
CA ARG A 86 14.62 12.56 6.80
C ARG A 86 15.95 12.59 6.01
N PRO A 87 16.89 13.48 6.36
CA PRO A 87 18.22 13.54 5.71
C PRO A 87 19.02 12.22 5.76
N ASP A 88 18.75 11.36 6.75
CA ASP A 88 19.35 10.03 6.89
C ASP A 88 18.67 8.97 6.00
N GLY A 89 17.65 9.35 5.22
CA GLY A 89 16.86 8.48 4.36
C GLY A 89 15.65 7.84 5.05
N ASN A 90 15.49 7.97 6.37
CA ASN A 90 14.37 7.35 7.08
C ASN A 90 13.05 8.02 6.71
N ILE A 91 12.04 7.21 6.40
CA ILE A 91 10.69 7.69 6.10
C ILE A 91 9.84 7.64 7.37
N LYS A 92 9.11 8.73 7.66
CA LYS A 92 8.22 8.81 8.81
C LYS A 92 6.86 9.41 8.46
N PRO A 93 5.78 8.97 9.11
CA PRO A 93 4.52 9.70 9.11
C PRO A 93 4.73 11.11 9.69
N VAL A 94 4.12 12.10 9.05
CA VAL A 94 4.17 13.50 9.48
C VAL A 94 3.56 13.68 10.86
N ASP A 95 2.44 13.02 11.15
CA ASP A 95 1.73 13.10 12.43
C ASP A 95 2.51 12.57 13.64
N LYS A 96 3.59 11.80 13.44
CA LYS A 96 4.47 11.36 14.54
C LYS A 96 5.23 12.54 15.13
N ASP A 97 5.86 13.34 14.28
CA ASP A 97 6.77 14.41 14.72
C ASP A 97 6.12 15.81 14.64
N TYR A 98 5.02 15.95 13.91
CA TYR A 98 4.32 17.20 13.69
C TYR A 98 2.85 17.15 14.11
N CYS A 99 2.30 18.30 14.48
CA CYS A 99 0.86 18.49 14.66
C CYS A 99 0.48 19.93 14.32
N PHE A 100 -0.80 20.20 14.14
CA PHE A 100 -1.27 21.57 13.94
C PHE A 100 -0.96 22.41 15.19
N ARG A 101 -0.57 23.67 14.98
CA ARG A 101 -0.19 24.60 16.05
C ARG A 101 -1.25 24.68 17.14
N ILE A 102 -2.51 24.72 16.76
CA ILE A 102 -3.64 24.72 17.70
C ILE A 102 -3.55 23.58 18.74
N PHE A 103 -3.13 22.37 18.34
CA PHE A 103 -3.04 21.22 19.25
C PHE A 103 -1.87 21.26 20.24
N LEU A 104 -1.00 22.27 20.15
CA LEU A 104 0.05 22.51 21.15
C LEU A 104 -0.35 23.55 22.20
N GLU A 105 -1.50 24.19 22.02
CA GLU A 105 -2.07 25.12 22.99
C GLU A 105 -2.83 24.38 24.10
N SER A 106 -3.14 25.07 25.21
CA SER A 106 -3.99 24.51 26.27
C SER A 106 -5.42 24.24 25.75
N GLU A 107 -6.14 23.29 26.34
CA GLU A 107 -7.54 23.00 25.96
C GLU A 107 -8.47 24.23 26.03
N GLU A 108 -8.22 25.12 26.99
CA GLU A 108 -8.96 26.39 27.10
C GLU A 108 -8.66 27.29 25.91
N LYS A 109 -7.37 27.40 25.53
CA LYS A 109 -6.96 28.21 24.39
C LYS A 109 -7.41 27.62 23.06
N GLN A 110 -7.41 26.30 22.93
CA GLN A 110 -7.96 25.59 21.76
C GLN A 110 -9.43 25.95 21.56
N ARG A 111 -10.24 25.82 22.61
CA ARG A 111 -11.67 26.22 22.57
C ARG A 111 -11.87 27.68 22.22
N GLU A 112 -11.10 28.58 22.83
CA GLU A 112 -11.15 30.01 22.50
C GLU A 112 -10.84 30.27 21.02
N LEU A 113 -9.86 29.57 20.45
CA LEU A 113 -9.48 29.70 19.04
C LEU A 113 -10.56 29.13 18.10
N GLU A 114 -11.17 28.00 18.45
CA GLU A 114 -12.28 27.38 17.71
C GLU A 114 -13.52 28.30 17.72
N ASP A 115 -13.88 28.85 18.87
CA ASP A 115 -15.01 29.78 19.02
C ASP A 115 -14.79 31.05 18.16
N GLN A 116 -13.59 31.62 18.19
CA GLN A 116 -13.27 32.78 17.36
C GLN A 116 -13.27 32.43 15.86
N ALA A 117 -12.88 31.22 15.48
CA ALA A 117 -12.92 30.78 14.09
C ALA A 117 -14.37 30.67 13.60
N GLN A 118 -15.24 30.10 14.43
CA GLN A 118 -16.67 29.98 14.16
C GLN A 118 -17.33 31.37 14.04
N GLU A 119 -17.08 32.28 14.98
CA GLU A 119 -17.63 33.64 14.95
C GLU A 119 -17.25 34.39 13.67
N ARG A 120 -15.98 34.28 13.23
CA ARG A 120 -15.52 34.88 11.98
C ARG A 120 -16.22 34.26 10.77
N GLY A 121 -16.40 32.93 10.74
CA GLY A 121 -17.14 32.23 9.69
C GLY A 121 -18.58 32.68 9.59
N ASP A 122 -19.27 32.78 10.72
CA ASP A 122 -20.67 33.24 10.80
C ASP A 122 -20.80 34.68 10.31
N ARG A 123 -19.93 35.59 10.78
CA ARG A 123 -19.89 36.98 10.32
C ARG A 123 -19.63 37.07 8.82
N LEU A 124 -18.71 36.28 8.28
CA LEU A 124 -18.42 36.24 6.85
C LEU A 124 -19.66 35.81 6.05
N SER A 125 -20.43 34.84 6.54
CA SER A 125 -21.63 34.33 5.88
C SER A 125 -22.74 35.40 5.73
N HIS A 126 -22.83 36.34 6.67
CA HIS A 126 -23.81 37.42 6.67
C HIS A 126 -23.40 38.63 5.81
N LEU A 127 -22.16 38.68 5.31
CA LEU A 127 -21.69 39.76 4.46
C LEU A 127 -21.93 39.48 2.98
N SER A 128 -22.41 40.50 2.26
CA SER A 128 -22.56 40.50 0.79
C SER A 128 -21.27 40.08 0.09
N LEU A 129 -21.39 39.21 -0.92
CA LEU A 129 -20.26 38.66 -1.70
C LEU A 129 -19.30 39.71 -2.28
N LYS A 130 -19.80 40.92 -2.57
CA LYS A 130 -19.02 42.01 -3.18
C LYS A 130 -18.58 43.09 -2.19
N SER A 131 -18.87 42.96 -0.89
CA SER A 131 -18.52 43.99 0.07
C SER A 131 -17.01 44.00 0.35
N LYS A 132 -16.44 45.21 0.49
CA LYS A 132 -15.04 45.38 0.91
C LYS A 132 -14.79 44.74 2.29
N GLU A 133 -15.81 44.77 3.15
CA GLU A 133 -15.78 44.15 4.47
C GLU A 133 -15.63 42.64 4.40
N ARG A 134 -16.35 41.96 3.48
CA ARG A 134 -16.21 40.52 3.25
C ARG A 134 -14.79 40.15 2.83
N LEU A 135 -14.24 40.89 1.87
CA LEU A 135 -12.87 40.66 1.39
C LEU A 135 -11.83 40.83 2.50
N ARG A 136 -12.01 41.85 3.35
CA ARG A 136 -11.15 42.08 4.52
C ARG A 136 -11.26 40.93 5.52
N LEU A 137 -12.48 40.55 5.90
CA LEU A 137 -12.71 39.46 6.86
C LEU A 137 -12.21 38.12 6.31
N GLN A 138 -12.37 37.85 5.02
CA GLN A 138 -11.81 36.65 4.38
C GLN A 138 -10.28 36.61 4.50
N LYS A 139 -9.60 37.76 4.33
CA LYS A 139 -8.15 37.86 4.51
C LYS A 139 -7.75 37.57 5.95
N GLU A 140 -8.47 38.14 6.92
CA GLU A 140 -8.25 37.89 8.36
C GLU A 140 -8.47 36.41 8.72
N ILE A 141 -9.51 35.77 8.15
CA ILE A 141 -9.76 34.33 8.30
C ILE A 141 -8.63 33.49 7.71
N ASN A 142 -8.18 33.83 6.49
CA ASN A 142 -7.10 33.11 5.84
C ASN A 142 -5.78 33.25 6.63
N GLU A 143 -5.50 34.42 7.17
CA GLU A 143 -4.32 34.66 8.03
C GLU A 143 -4.43 33.88 9.35
N PHE A 144 -5.62 33.86 9.97
CA PHE A 144 -5.89 33.06 11.16
C PHE A 144 -5.64 31.57 10.92
N TYR A 145 -6.26 30.98 9.89
CA TYR A 145 -6.07 29.57 9.57
C TYR A 145 -4.65 29.27 9.10
N GLY A 146 -4.02 30.17 8.35
CA GLY A 146 -2.62 30.03 7.93
C GLY A 146 -1.63 29.98 9.10
N HIS A 147 -1.95 30.63 10.22
CA HIS A 147 -1.13 30.58 11.43
C HIS A 147 -1.47 29.38 12.34
N TRP A 148 -2.75 29.20 12.66
CA TRP A 148 -3.17 28.23 13.69
C TRP A 148 -3.30 26.79 13.18
N HIS A 149 -3.61 26.61 11.90
CA HIS A 149 -3.53 25.31 11.22
C HIS A 149 -2.20 25.12 10.50
N GLN A 150 -1.18 25.90 10.87
CA GLN A 150 0.18 25.59 10.46
C GLN A 150 0.63 24.30 11.16
N LEU A 151 1.11 23.35 10.38
CA LEU A 151 1.77 22.16 10.88
C LEU A 151 3.15 22.54 11.46
N ILE A 152 3.39 22.18 12.72
CA ILE A 152 4.63 22.51 13.45
C ILE A 152 5.18 21.28 14.16
N GLN A 153 6.51 21.23 14.31
CA GLN A 153 7.19 20.11 14.98
C GLN A 153 6.85 20.13 16.47
N LYS A 154 6.45 18.98 17.02
CA LYS A 154 5.98 18.86 18.42
C LYS A 154 7.03 19.32 19.43
N GLU A 155 8.28 18.94 19.20
CA GLU A 155 9.42 19.17 20.11
C GLU A 155 10.03 20.57 19.95
N THR A 156 10.41 20.96 18.73
CA THR A 156 11.14 22.22 18.47
C THR A 156 10.24 23.42 18.22
N LYS A 157 8.95 23.19 17.91
CA LYS A 157 7.98 24.19 17.45
C LYS A 157 8.33 24.84 16.10
N GLU A 158 9.29 24.29 15.36
CA GLU A 158 9.62 24.77 14.02
C GLU A 158 8.51 24.45 13.00
N PRO A 159 8.28 25.33 12.00
CA PRO A 159 7.33 25.05 10.91
C PRO A 159 7.66 23.77 10.13
N TYR A 160 6.62 23.08 9.67
CA TYR A 160 6.80 21.96 8.75
C TYR A 160 7.48 22.38 7.45
N ASN A 161 8.52 21.62 7.06
CA ASN A 161 9.21 21.82 5.81
C ASN A 161 8.64 20.88 4.75
N CYS A 162 7.74 21.42 3.91
CA CYS A 162 7.11 20.67 2.81
C CYS A 162 8.09 20.12 1.76
N SER A 163 9.34 20.58 1.70
CA SER A 163 10.34 19.94 0.83
C SER A 163 10.70 18.51 1.25
N LEU A 164 10.31 18.10 2.47
CA LEU A 164 10.48 16.74 2.96
C LEU A 164 9.34 15.82 2.55
N ASP A 165 8.25 16.35 1.97
CA ASP A 165 7.06 15.58 1.61
C ASP A 165 7.42 14.41 0.69
N TYR A 166 6.98 13.23 1.09
CA TYR A 166 6.98 12.08 0.22
C TYR A 166 5.82 12.21 -0.76
N SER A 167 6.13 12.01 -2.05
CA SER A 167 5.16 11.78 -3.10
C SER A 167 5.53 10.50 -3.86
N ASN A 168 4.53 9.72 -4.22
CA ASN A 168 4.72 8.59 -5.10
C ASN A 168 4.82 9.10 -6.54
N PRO A 169 5.94 8.90 -7.26
CA PRO A 169 6.14 9.42 -8.60
C PRO A 169 5.28 8.73 -9.67
N TYR A 170 4.66 7.59 -9.35
CA TYR A 170 3.82 6.82 -10.28
C TYR A 170 2.34 7.15 -10.16
N LEU A 171 1.93 7.79 -9.06
CA LEU A 171 0.54 8.18 -8.84
C LEU A 171 0.32 9.61 -9.35
N PRO A 172 -0.81 9.90 -10.04
CA PRO A 172 -1.13 11.26 -10.44
C PRO A 172 -1.20 12.19 -9.23
N GLU A 173 -0.77 13.45 -9.37
CA GLU A 173 -0.77 14.47 -8.29
C GLU A 173 -2.12 14.65 -7.57
N ARG A 174 -3.23 14.24 -8.20
CA ARG A 174 -4.60 14.34 -7.67
C ARG A 174 -5.14 13.04 -7.05
N VAL A 175 -4.41 11.93 -7.13
CA VAL A 175 -4.80 10.69 -6.45
C VAL A 175 -4.34 10.78 -5.00
N THR A 176 -5.12 11.52 -4.21
CA THR A 176 -5.03 11.51 -2.75
C THR A 176 -5.76 10.27 -2.25
N GLY A 177 -5.04 9.19 -1.99
CA GLY A 177 -5.64 7.95 -1.48
C GLY A 177 -5.29 6.72 -2.29
N PHE A 178 -4.18 6.10 -1.94
CA PHE A 178 -3.84 4.77 -2.38
C PHE A 178 -3.72 3.83 -1.18
N CYS A 179 -4.50 2.77 -1.16
CA CYS A 179 -4.68 1.94 0.04
C CYS A 179 -3.44 1.11 0.40
N LYS A 180 -2.53 0.84 -0.55
CA LYS A 180 -1.28 0.07 -0.34
C LYS A 180 -0.16 0.58 -1.25
N ASP A 181 0.56 1.62 -0.82
CA ASP A 181 1.66 2.20 -1.59
C ASP A 181 2.90 1.27 -1.58
N LEU A 182 3.09 0.50 -2.65
CA LEU A 182 4.20 -0.45 -2.79
C LEU A 182 5.55 0.25 -3.01
N PHE A 183 5.56 1.44 -3.62
CA PHE A 183 6.78 2.21 -3.78
C PHE A 183 7.29 2.67 -2.40
N LEU A 184 6.38 3.16 -1.56
CA LEU A 184 6.68 3.48 -0.17
C LEU A 184 7.16 2.25 0.60
N ALA A 185 6.47 1.11 0.47
CA ALA A 185 6.87 -0.15 1.13
C ALA A 185 8.31 -0.55 0.80
N ARG A 186 8.72 -0.45 -0.48
CA ARG A 186 10.10 -0.74 -0.91
C ARG A 186 11.12 0.22 -0.30
N ARG A 187 10.78 1.51 -0.20
CA ARG A 187 11.66 2.49 0.44
C ARG A 187 11.77 2.29 1.95
N LEU A 188 10.71 1.82 2.61
CA LEU A 188 10.75 1.45 4.02
C LEU A 188 11.67 0.25 4.28
N ILE A 189 11.79 -0.67 3.32
CA ILE A 189 12.73 -1.81 3.42
C ILE A 189 14.17 -1.37 3.13
N SER A 190 14.38 -0.57 2.09
CA SER A 190 15.71 -0.09 1.71
C SER A 190 15.65 1.35 1.19
N PRO A 191 15.90 2.36 2.04
CA PRO A 191 15.72 3.77 1.64
C PRO A 191 16.56 4.22 0.45
N ILE A 192 17.76 3.65 0.31
CA ILE A 192 18.74 4.02 -0.72
C ILE A 192 18.69 3.05 -1.90
N ALA A 193 18.71 1.74 -1.62
CA ALA A 193 18.81 0.70 -2.63
C ALA A 193 17.46 0.03 -2.94
N TYR A 194 16.32 0.72 -2.74
CA TYR A 194 14.99 0.17 -3.05
C TYR A 194 14.87 -0.29 -4.51
N GLY A 195 15.56 0.38 -5.44
CA GLY A 195 15.64 -0.01 -6.86
C GLY A 195 16.31 -1.38 -7.08
N ASP A 196 17.16 -1.83 -6.16
CA ASP A 196 17.86 -3.12 -6.22
C ASP A 196 17.03 -4.27 -5.65
N LEU A 197 15.92 -3.98 -4.97
CA LEU A 197 14.98 -5.00 -4.52
C LEU A 197 14.34 -5.71 -5.70
N ARG A 198 14.06 -7.00 -5.52
CA ARG A 198 13.34 -7.85 -6.48
C ARG A 198 12.03 -8.22 -5.82
N THR A 199 10.94 -7.61 -6.24
CA THR A 199 9.67 -7.63 -5.51
C THR A 199 8.55 -8.24 -6.34
N VAL A 200 7.68 -9.00 -5.69
CA VAL A 200 6.39 -9.47 -6.21
C VAL A 200 5.37 -9.31 -5.10
N MET A 201 4.16 -8.88 -5.41
CA MET A 201 3.03 -8.90 -4.49
C MET A 201 2.16 -10.13 -4.76
N VAL A 202 1.67 -10.78 -3.70
CA VAL A 202 0.58 -11.75 -3.77
C VAL A 202 -0.59 -11.14 -3.00
N GLY A 203 -1.74 -11.06 -3.65
CA GLY A 203 -2.94 -10.41 -3.11
C GLY A 203 -4.22 -11.05 -3.62
N ASP A 204 -5.34 -10.44 -3.30
CA ASP A 204 -6.65 -10.82 -3.83
C ASP A 204 -7.11 -9.85 -4.94
N TYR A 205 -8.36 -9.97 -5.39
CA TYR A 205 -8.87 -9.07 -6.44
C TYR A 205 -8.98 -7.61 -5.97
N GLY A 206 -9.14 -7.35 -4.68
CA GLY A 206 -9.13 -6.00 -4.11
C GLY A 206 -7.80 -5.28 -4.33
N ASP A 207 -6.71 -6.03 -4.52
CA ASP A 207 -5.37 -5.51 -4.76
C ASP A 207 -5.08 -5.14 -6.22
N LYS A 208 -6.01 -5.33 -7.14
CA LYS A 208 -5.77 -5.16 -8.59
C LYS A 208 -5.18 -3.80 -9.03
N THR A 209 -5.28 -2.77 -8.20
CA THR A 209 -4.71 -1.45 -8.47
C THR A 209 -3.32 -1.26 -7.87
N THR A 210 -2.85 -2.11 -6.95
CA THR A 210 -1.57 -1.93 -6.25
C THR A 210 -0.35 -1.78 -7.16
N PRO A 211 -0.28 -2.43 -8.35
CA PRO A 211 0.80 -2.18 -9.31
C PRO A 211 0.87 -0.74 -9.82
N ASP A 212 -0.21 0.05 -9.75
CA ASP A 212 -0.19 1.45 -10.16
C ASP A 212 0.69 2.30 -9.21
N SER A 213 0.82 1.88 -7.95
CA SER A 213 1.70 2.54 -6.97
C SER A 213 3.17 2.16 -7.12
N ASP A 214 3.49 1.01 -7.74
CA ASP A 214 4.85 0.63 -8.10
C ASP A 214 4.84 -0.35 -9.29
N PRO A 215 4.98 0.15 -10.52
CA PRO A 215 4.95 -0.72 -11.70
C PRO A 215 6.05 -1.79 -11.69
N GLN A 216 7.12 -1.63 -10.91
CA GLN A 216 8.21 -2.59 -10.83
C GLN A 216 7.92 -3.79 -9.91
N THR A 217 6.76 -3.81 -9.24
CA THR A 217 6.32 -4.93 -8.40
C THR A 217 5.09 -5.59 -9.02
N PRO A 218 5.25 -6.71 -9.77
CA PRO A 218 4.12 -7.44 -10.32
C PRO A 218 3.21 -7.98 -9.21
N LEU A 219 1.91 -8.04 -9.48
CA LEU A 219 0.90 -8.62 -8.58
C LEU A 219 0.49 -10.01 -9.06
N ILE A 220 0.44 -10.98 -8.16
CA ILE A 220 -0.23 -12.27 -8.32
C ILE A 220 -1.55 -12.21 -7.54
N ILE A 221 -2.68 -12.24 -8.25
CA ILE A 221 -4.01 -12.34 -7.66
C ILE A 221 -4.32 -13.82 -7.43
N ILE A 222 -4.61 -14.19 -6.19
CA ILE A 222 -4.95 -15.56 -5.83
C ILE A 222 -6.41 -15.90 -6.18
N SER A 223 -6.67 -17.15 -6.57
CA SER A 223 -8.02 -17.65 -6.86
C SER A 223 -8.64 -18.32 -5.62
N GLU A 224 -9.95 -18.64 -5.70
CA GLU A 224 -10.64 -19.43 -4.68
C GLU A 224 -9.98 -20.80 -4.44
N ALA A 225 -9.39 -21.41 -5.50
CA ALA A 225 -8.66 -22.66 -5.36
C ALA A 225 -7.43 -22.51 -4.45
N VAL A 226 -6.72 -21.39 -4.54
CA VAL A 226 -5.59 -21.07 -3.65
C VAL A 226 -6.09 -20.86 -2.21
N GLN A 227 -7.20 -20.13 -2.03
CA GLN A 227 -7.84 -19.98 -0.71
C GLN A 227 -8.28 -21.32 -0.11
N LYS A 228 -8.55 -22.34 -0.94
CA LYS A 228 -8.86 -23.72 -0.52
C LYS A 228 -7.62 -24.62 -0.33
N GLY A 229 -6.41 -24.09 -0.51
CA GLY A 229 -5.16 -24.78 -0.20
C GLY A 229 -4.24 -25.07 -1.39
N ALA A 230 -4.58 -24.63 -2.61
CA ALA A 230 -3.77 -24.83 -3.82
C ALA A 230 -2.57 -23.85 -3.94
N TRP A 231 -1.88 -23.57 -2.84
CA TRP A 231 -0.78 -22.59 -2.77
C TRP A 231 0.43 -22.93 -3.65
N SER A 232 0.60 -24.20 -4.04
CA SER A 232 1.64 -24.60 -5.01
C SER A 232 1.54 -23.85 -6.33
N LEU A 233 0.34 -23.40 -6.75
CA LEU A 233 0.17 -22.58 -7.95
C LEU A 233 0.88 -21.22 -7.83
N VAL A 234 0.82 -20.61 -6.63
CA VAL A 234 1.54 -19.38 -6.32
C VAL A 234 3.04 -19.65 -6.26
N GLU A 235 3.47 -20.74 -5.63
CA GLU A 235 4.90 -21.10 -5.53
C GLU A 235 5.57 -21.21 -6.89
N VAL A 236 4.95 -21.91 -7.85
CA VAL A 236 5.52 -22.11 -9.17
C VAL A 236 5.60 -20.78 -9.94
N THR A 237 4.60 -19.91 -9.76
CA THR A 237 4.60 -18.57 -10.37
C THR A 237 5.73 -17.71 -9.80
N LEU A 238 5.91 -17.71 -8.48
CA LEU A 238 7.03 -17.02 -7.82
C LEU A 238 8.38 -17.58 -8.27
N ASP A 239 8.52 -18.90 -8.38
CA ASP A 239 9.74 -19.53 -8.88
C ASP A 239 10.09 -19.08 -10.29
N LYS A 240 9.09 -18.91 -11.14
CA LYS A 240 9.30 -18.38 -12.49
C LYS A 240 9.74 -16.91 -12.45
N LEU A 241 9.06 -16.07 -11.69
CA LEU A 241 9.38 -14.63 -11.57
C LEU A 241 10.72 -14.35 -10.88
N PHE A 242 11.22 -15.29 -10.06
CA PHE A 242 12.52 -15.19 -9.41
C PHE A 242 13.60 -16.09 -10.04
N SER A 243 13.31 -16.74 -11.18
CA SER A 243 14.20 -17.75 -11.78
C SER A 243 15.56 -17.21 -12.25
N ASP A 244 15.59 -15.97 -12.74
CA ASP A 244 16.81 -15.32 -13.21
C ASP A 244 17.28 -14.31 -12.16
N LYS A 245 18.43 -14.56 -11.53
CA LYS A 245 19.00 -13.71 -10.47
C LYS A 245 19.56 -12.38 -10.99
N VAL A 246 19.71 -12.22 -12.31
CA VAL A 246 20.13 -10.98 -12.95
C VAL A 246 18.92 -10.08 -13.25
N LYS A 247 17.82 -10.66 -13.74
CA LYS A 247 16.61 -9.90 -14.12
C LYS A 247 15.66 -9.61 -12.97
N LYS A 248 15.04 -8.44 -12.98
CA LYS A 248 13.96 -8.09 -12.05
C LYS A 248 12.69 -8.91 -12.36
N PRO A 249 11.87 -9.24 -11.34
CA PRO A 249 10.62 -9.96 -11.55
C PRO A 249 9.70 -9.33 -12.60
N TYR A 250 9.59 -7.99 -12.64
CA TYR A 250 8.78 -7.30 -13.65
C TYR A 250 9.31 -7.49 -15.08
N GLU A 251 10.62 -7.62 -15.27
CA GLU A 251 11.20 -7.88 -16.60
C GLU A 251 10.88 -9.30 -17.07
N ILE A 252 10.83 -10.25 -16.14
CA ILE A 252 10.39 -11.62 -16.44
C ILE A 252 8.89 -11.62 -16.73
N TYR A 253 8.07 -10.91 -15.96
CA TYR A 253 6.65 -10.70 -16.24
C TYR A 253 6.44 -10.14 -17.64
N ASP A 254 7.12 -9.04 -17.99
CA ASP A 254 6.98 -8.37 -19.29
C ASP A 254 7.37 -9.32 -20.44
N ALA A 255 8.44 -10.10 -20.26
CA ALA A 255 8.86 -11.11 -21.23
C ALA A 255 7.85 -12.26 -21.40
N LEU A 256 7.24 -12.72 -20.30
CA LEU A 256 6.17 -13.72 -20.35
C LEU A 256 4.95 -13.14 -21.07
N TYR A 257 4.51 -11.94 -20.72
CA TYR A 257 3.38 -11.26 -21.36
C TYR A 257 3.60 -11.06 -22.86
N ALA A 258 4.79 -10.56 -23.25
CA ALA A 258 5.16 -10.39 -24.65
C ALA A 258 5.20 -11.71 -25.42
N ALA A 259 5.68 -12.80 -24.80
CA ALA A 259 5.70 -14.13 -25.40
C ALA A 259 4.31 -14.75 -25.55
N GLY A 260 3.34 -14.36 -24.71
CA GLY A 260 1.95 -14.86 -24.73
C GLY A 260 1.10 -14.31 -25.86
N ASN A 261 1.54 -13.22 -26.48
CA ASN A 261 0.98 -12.72 -27.73
C ASN A 261 1.42 -13.52 -28.97
N LEU A 262 2.11 -14.66 -28.79
CA LEU A 262 2.49 -15.56 -29.88
C LEU A 262 1.98 -16.99 -29.64
N SER A 263 0.87 -17.31 -30.31
CA SER A 263 0.39 -18.64 -30.71
C SER A 263 -0.09 -19.63 -29.62
N GLY A 264 -1.39 -19.89 -29.62
CA GLY A 264 -1.97 -21.09 -29.02
C GLY A 264 -1.38 -22.37 -29.62
N ARG A 265 -1.08 -23.35 -28.78
CA ARG A 265 -0.71 -24.71 -29.21
C ARG A 265 -1.87 -25.69 -28.97
N PRO A 266 -2.01 -26.73 -29.81
CA PRO A 266 -3.24 -27.50 -29.95
C PRO A 266 -3.31 -28.77 -29.09
N ASP A 267 -2.33 -29.04 -28.23
CA ASP A 267 -2.07 -30.39 -27.74
C ASP A 267 -2.38 -30.62 -26.25
N GLY A 268 -3.31 -29.84 -25.66
CA GLY A 268 -4.29 -30.20 -24.61
C GLY A 268 -3.92 -31.05 -23.38
N LYS A 269 -2.68 -31.49 -23.19
CA LYS A 269 -2.25 -32.50 -22.21
C LYS A 269 -0.83 -32.27 -21.73
N CYS A 270 -0.60 -31.04 -21.29
CA CYS A 270 0.39 -30.62 -20.31
C CYS A 270 0.02 -29.17 -20.04
N ARG A 271 -0.41 -28.80 -18.83
CA ARG A 271 -0.65 -27.38 -18.53
C ARG A 271 0.70 -26.69 -18.35
N GLN A 272 1.40 -26.47 -19.47
CA GLN A 272 2.38 -25.40 -19.59
C GLN A 272 1.74 -24.12 -19.04
N PHE A 273 2.55 -23.27 -18.41
CA PHE A 273 2.27 -21.85 -18.24
C PHE A 273 1.86 -21.28 -19.60
N THR A 274 0.57 -21.32 -19.90
CA THR A 274 -0.02 -20.79 -21.11
C THR A 274 -0.66 -19.49 -20.69
N LEU A 275 -0.29 -18.41 -21.37
CA LEU A 275 -0.74 -17.06 -21.05
C LEU A 275 -2.25 -16.86 -21.15
N ASP A 276 -2.96 -17.81 -21.78
CA ASP A 276 -4.42 -17.93 -21.75
C ASP A 276 -4.98 -18.04 -20.32
N SER A 277 -4.20 -18.57 -19.37
CA SER A 277 -4.57 -18.67 -17.95
C SER A 277 -4.23 -17.41 -17.12
N ILE A 278 -3.41 -16.52 -17.66
CA ILE A 278 -3.07 -15.21 -17.08
C ILE A 278 -4.05 -14.13 -17.58
N GLN A 279 -4.73 -14.36 -18.70
CA GLN A 279 -5.77 -13.49 -19.23
C GLN A 279 -7.16 -13.86 -18.69
N TYR A 280 -7.51 -13.36 -17.52
CA TYR A 280 -8.93 -13.16 -17.19
C TYR A 280 -9.10 -11.80 -16.49
N GLU A 281 -9.65 -10.84 -17.25
CA GLU A 281 -9.91 -9.42 -16.92
C GLU A 281 -8.76 -8.39 -17.04
N ALA A 282 -8.00 -8.40 -18.15
CA ALA A 282 -7.18 -7.25 -18.54
C ALA A 282 -7.96 -6.09 -19.22
N GLN A 283 -9.30 -6.12 -19.25
CA GLN A 283 -10.09 -5.19 -20.09
C GLN A 283 -10.57 -3.90 -19.41
N ILE A 284 -10.25 -3.64 -18.14
CA ILE A 284 -10.81 -2.46 -17.43
C ILE A 284 -9.75 -1.61 -16.70
N ILE A 285 -8.53 -2.13 -16.50
CA ILE A 285 -7.47 -1.43 -15.74
C ILE A 285 -6.37 -1.06 -16.73
N GLY A 286 -5.96 0.21 -16.74
CA GLY A 286 -5.15 0.80 -17.81
C GLY A 286 -3.85 0.04 -18.15
N ASN A 287 -3.26 0.37 -19.30
CA ASN A 287 -2.15 -0.34 -19.95
C ASN A 287 -0.83 -0.53 -19.15
N ASN A 288 -0.76 -0.15 -17.87
CA ASN A 288 0.45 -0.21 -17.04
C ASN A 288 0.39 -1.23 -15.89
N SER A 289 -0.76 -1.83 -15.59
CA SER A 289 -0.91 -2.71 -14.42
C SER A 289 -0.39 -4.13 -14.70
N ARG A 290 0.74 -4.50 -14.07
CA ARG A 290 1.37 -5.83 -14.18
C ARG A 290 0.71 -6.86 -13.24
N VAL A 291 -0.44 -7.39 -13.65
CA VAL A 291 -1.25 -8.33 -12.88
C VAL A 291 -1.18 -9.73 -13.48
N LEU A 292 -0.98 -10.75 -12.65
CA LEU A 292 -1.10 -12.18 -12.96
C LEU A 292 -2.26 -12.77 -12.17
N TYR A 293 -3.21 -13.40 -12.85
CA TYR A 293 -4.23 -14.20 -12.18
C TYR A 293 -3.70 -15.61 -11.98
N CYS A 294 -3.59 -16.04 -10.73
CA CYS A 294 -3.26 -17.43 -10.44
C CYS A 294 -4.47 -18.28 -10.84
N PRO A 295 -4.32 -19.30 -11.71
CA PRO A 295 -5.45 -19.93 -12.39
C PRO A 295 -6.50 -20.47 -11.42
N TYR A 296 -7.77 -20.30 -11.82
CA TYR A 296 -8.89 -21.12 -11.34
C TYR A 296 -8.66 -22.55 -11.84
N THR A 297 -8.45 -23.50 -10.95
CA THR A 297 -8.73 -24.90 -11.31
C THR A 297 -10.20 -25.20 -11.03
N ILE A 298 -10.86 -25.59 -12.12
CA ILE A 298 -12.23 -26.11 -12.32
C ILE A 298 -12.62 -27.12 -11.24
#